data_AF-A0A7Y2DHR7-F1
#
_entry.id   AF-A0A7Y2DHR7-F1
#
_cell.length_a   1.000
_cell.length_b   1.000
_cell.length_c   1.000
_cell.angle_alpha   90.00
_cell.angle_beta   90.00
_cell.angle_gamma   90.00
#
_symmetry.space_group_name_H-M   'P 1'
#
loop_
_entity.id
_entity.type
_entity.pdbx_description
1 polymer ?
#
loop_
_entity_poly.entity_id
_entity_poly.type
_entity_poly.pdbx_seq_one_letter_code
_entity_poly.pdbx_strand_id
1 'polypeptide(L)'
;MKHFILLLFLSLITISCKKNEEKRQVQLYTTYCASCHIAPKIDALPRHLWSEKVLPEMAARMGIQDSTNDPLKGLSMREQAAVLSSGVYP
;
A
#
# COMPACT_ATOMS: atom_id res chain seq x y z
N MET A 1 -27.82 -30.60 24.96
CA MET A 1 -26.63 -29.92 25.51
C MET A 1 -25.48 -29.78 24.49
N LYS A 2 -25.07 -30.85 23.79
CA LYS A 2 -23.97 -30.80 22.81
C LYS A 2 -24.21 -29.87 21.61
N HIS A 3 -25.45 -29.80 21.10
CA HIS A 3 -25.85 -28.84 20.05
C HIS A 3 -25.89 -27.39 20.53
N PHE A 4 -26.21 -27.15 21.81
CA PHE A 4 -26.21 -25.80 22.39
C PHE A 4 -24.78 -25.26 22.53
N ILE A 5 -23.84 -26.11 22.94
CA ILE A 5 -22.40 -25.77 22.99
C ILE A 5 -21.85 -25.51 21.58
N LEU A 6 -22.25 -26.30 20.58
CA LEU A 6 -21.85 -26.11 19.19
C LEU A 6 -22.37 -24.78 18.61
N LEU A 7 -23.64 -24.44 18.89
CA LEU A 7 -24.24 -23.18 18.46
C LEU A 7 -23.62 -21.96 19.16
N LEU A 8 -23.25 -22.11 20.44
CA LEU A 8 -22.54 -21.08 21.19
C LEU A 8 -21.13 -20.83 20.61
N PHE A 9 -20.40 -21.90 20.28
CA PHE A 9 -19.08 -21.77 19.66
C PHE A 9 -19.14 -21.12 18.26
N LEU A 10 -20.17 -21.45 17.49
CA LEU A 10 -20.41 -20.85 16.17
C LEU A 10 -20.77 -19.36 16.26
N SER A 11 -21.49 -18.93 17.31
CA SER A 11 -21.83 -17.51 17.51
C SER A 11 -20.61 -16.67 17.90
N LEU A 12 -19.69 -17.20 18.72
CA LEU A 12 -18.45 -16.51 19.10
C LEU A 12 -17.52 -16.21 17.92
N ILE A 13 -17.49 -17.06 16.89
CA ILE A 13 -16.65 -16.86 15.69
C ILE A 13 -17.12 -15.62 14.89
N THR A 14 -18.41 -15.30 14.91
CA THR A 14 -18.97 -14.18 14.13
C THR A 14 -18.66 -12.80 14.72
N ILE A 15 -18.41 -12.71 16.04
CA ILE A 15 -18.15 -11.44 16.74
C ILE A 15 -16.73 -10.90 16.42
N SER A 16 -15.78 -11.79 16.11
CA SER A 16 -14.39 -11.45 15.79
C SER A 16 -14.23 -10.70 14.44
N CYS A 17 -15.25 -10.76 13.57
CA CYS A 17 -15.20 -10.15 12.24
C CYS A 17 -15.63 -8.67 12.17
N LYS A 18 -15.96 -8.03 13.31
CA LYS A 18 -16.14 -6.57 13.33
C LYS A 18 -14.80 -5.85 13.46
N LYS A 19 -14.10 -5.71 12.35
CA LYS A 19 -12.87 -4.90 12.26
C LYS A 19 -13.23 -3.43 12.03
N ASN A 20 -12.62 -2.56 12.83
CA ASN A 20 -12.67 -1.12 12.63
C ASN A 20 -11.79 -0.75 11.42
N GLU A 21 -12.42 -0.76 10.25
CA GLU A 21 -11.76 -0.55 8.95
C GLU A 21 -11.08 0.82 8.85
N GLU A 22 -11.73 1.87 9.36
CA GLU A 22 -11.18 3.22 9.38
C GLU A 22 -9.86 3.30 10.17
N LYS A 23 -9.83 2.73 11.38
CA LYS A 23 -8.60 2.68 12.19
C LYS A 23 -7.49 1.92 11.48
N ARG A 24 -7.83 0.81 10.81
CA ARG A 24 -6.86 0.02 10.03
C ARG A 24 -6.27 0.83 8.87
N GLN A 25 -7.12 1.54 8.12
CA GLN A 25 -6.68 2.34 6.97
C GLN A 25 -5.75 3.47 7.38
N VAL A 26 -6.08 4.20 8.45
CA VAL A 26 -5.23 5.27 9.01
C VAL A 26 -3.89 4.71 9.49
N GLN A 27 -3.91 3.54 10.14
CA GLN A 27 -2.69 2.90 10.63
C GLN A 27 -1.77 2.45 9.49
N LEU A 28 -2.33 1.85 8.43
CA LEU A 28 -1.57 1.46 7.24
C LEU A 28 -0.96 2.70 6.57
N TYR A 29 -1.76 3.74 6.34
CA TYR A 29 -1.28 5.00 5.76
C TYR A 29 -0.10 5.58 6.54
N THR A 30 -0.23 5.67 7.86
CA THR A 30 0.83 6.21 8.72
C THR A 30 2.07 5.32 8.69
N THR A 31 1.90 4.00 8.75
CA THR A 31 3.01 3.05 8.78
C THR A 31 3.85 3.13 7.50
N TYR A 32 3.21 3.15 6.34
CA TYR A 32 3.93 3.13 5.07
C TYR A 32 4.38 4.52 4.64
N CYS A 33 3.48 5.52 4.68
CA CYS A 33 3.77 6.84 4.13
C CYS A 33 4.59 7.73 5.08
N ALA A 34 4.63 7.44 6.39
CA ALA A 34 5.46 8.18 7.36
C ALA A 34 6.79 7.49 7.68
N SER A 35 7.14 6.39 6.98
CA SER A 35 8.33 5.59 7.27
C SER A 35 9.64 6.27 6.85
N CYS A 36 9.62 6.99 5.72
CA CYS A 36 10.82 7.62 5.15
C CYS A 36 10.84 9.14 5.30
N HIS A 37 9.67 9.79 5.31
CA HIS A 37 9.52 11.24 5.46
C HIS A 37 8.17 11.57 6.12
N ILE A 38 7.87 12.85 6.34
CA ILE A 38 6.58 13.29 6.89
C ILE A 38 5.45 12.83 5.95
N ALA A 39 4.45 12.13 6.49
CA ALA A 39 3.30 11.72 5.68
C ALA A 39 2.53 12.96 5.20
N PRO A 40 2.17 13.03 3.90
CA PRO A 40 1.41 14.16 3.38
C PRO A 40 -0.03 14.15 3.92
N LYS A 41 -0.77 15.24 3.69
CA LYS A 41 -2.22 15.24 3.95
C LYS A 41 -2.93 14.48 2.83
N ILE A 42 -3.82 13.54 3.17
CA ILE A 42 -4.50 12.68 2.18
C ILE A 42 -5.40 13.47 1.23
N ASP A 43 -5.95 14.58 1.71
CA ASP A 43 -6.84 15.51 1.00
C ASP A 43 -6.10 16.62 0.24
N ALA A 44 -4.76 16.65 0.29
CA ALA A 44 -3.97 17.62 -0.47
C ALA A 44 -4.05 17.40 -1.99
N LEU A 45 -4.42 16.19 -2.43
CA LEU A 45 -4.54 15.83 -3.85
C LEU A 45 -5.86 15.08 -4.11
N PRO A 46 -6.47 15.26 -5.30
CA PRO A 46 -7.59 14.45 -5.75
C PRO A 46 -7.23 12.96 -5.87
N ARG A 47 -8.22 12.09 -5.68
CA ARG A 47 -8.07 10.62 -5.72
C ARG A 47 -7.32 10.12 -6.97
N HIS A 48 -7.60 10.67 -8.16
CA HIS A 48 -6.99 10.18 -9.40
C HIS A 48 -5.47 10.40 -9.43
N LEU A 49 -4.97 11.51 -8.85
CA LEU A 49 -3.53 11.75 -8.76
C LEU A 49 -2.83 10.76 -7.82
N TRP A 50 -3.51 10.34 -6.75
CA TRP A 50 -2.99 9.29 -5.87
C TRP A 50 -2.81 7.97 -6.63
N SER A 51 -3.84 7.52 -7.34
CA SER A 51 -3.80 6.23 -8.05
C SER A 51 -2.89 6.24 -9.28
N GLU A 52 -2.83 7.36 -10.01
CA GLU A 52 -2.15 7.42 -11.31
C GLU A 52 -0.71 7.96 -11.23
N LYS A 53 -0.37 8.66 -10.15
CA LYS A 53 0.93 9.33 -10.00
C LYS A 53 1.63 8.92 -8.71
N VAL A 54 1.06 9.25 -7.56
CA VAL A 54 1.78 9.12 -6.28
C VAL A 54 2.07 7.65 -5.93
N LEU A 55 1.08 6.76 -6.01
CA LEU A 55 1.28 5.36 -5.65
C LEU A 55 2.24 4.63 -6.61
N PRO A 56 2.15 4.76 -7.96
CA PRO A 56 3.15 4.20 -8.87
C PRO A 56 4.58 4.70 -8.62
N GLU A 57 4.75 6.01 -8.42
CA GLU A 57 6.06 6.61 -8.13
C GLU A 57 6.65 6.10 -6.80
N MET A 58 5.83 5.97 -5.76
CA MET A 58 6.28 5.41 -4.48
C MET A 58 6.60 3.91 -4.61
N ALA A 59 5.82 3.15 -5.38
CA ALA A 59 6.11 1.76 -5.66
C ALA A 59 7.48 1.58 -6.33
N ALA A 60 7.81 2.43 -7.31
CA ALA A 60 9.12 2.46 -7.95
C ALA A 60 10.26 2.75 -6.95
N ARG A 61 10.09 3.75 -6.07
CA ARG A 61 11.07 4.09 -5.01
C ARG A 61 11.25 2.98 -3.96
N MET A 62 10.22 2.17 -3.74
CA MET A 62 10.26 1.01 -2.87
C MET A 62 10.79 -0.26 -3.57
N GLY A 63 11.16 -0.18 -4.85
CA GLY A 63 11.65 -1.32 -5.63
C GLY A 63 10.57 -2.32 -6.02
N ILE A 64 9.30 -1.91 -6.02
CA ILE A 64 8.18 -2.75 -6.46
C ILE A 64 8.06 -2.64 -7.98
N GLN A 65 8.27 -3.76 -8.67
CA GLN A 65 8.12 -3.90 -10.11
C GLN A 65 7.17 -5.05 -10.42
N ASP A 66 6.16 -4.79 -11.24
CA ASP A 66 5.21 -5.80 -11.71
C ASP A 66 4.72 -5.48 -13.13
N SER A 67 3.75 -6.24 -13.64
CA SER A 67 3.21 -6.06 -15.00
C SER A 67 2.50 -4.72 -15.22
N THR A 68 2.18 -4.00 -14.15
CA THR A 68 1.47 -2.71 -14.15
C THR A 68 2.35 -1.53 -13.74
N ASN A 69 3.49 -1.79 -13.07
CA ASN A 69 4.45 -0.78 -12.64
C ASN A 69 5.86 -1.12 -13.13
N ASP A 70 6.31 -0.44 -14.20
CA ASP A 70 7.67 -0.53 -14.71
C ASP A 70 8.44 0.78 -14.43
N PRO A 71 9.35 0.80 -13.43
CA PRO A 71 10.14 1.99 -13.09
C PRO A 71 11.02 2.51 -14.22
N LEU A 72 11.39 1.67 -15.20
CA LEU A 72 12.25 2.10 -16.30
C LEU A 72 11.47 2.75 -17.45
N LYS A 73 10.14 2.63 -17.43
CA LYS A 73 9.28 3.14 -18.49
C LYS A 73 9.38 4.67 -18.58
N GLY A 74 9.73 5.15 -19.77
CA GLY A 74 9.83 6.58 -20.06
C GLY A 74 11.19 7.21 -19.73
N LEU A 75 12.10 6.47 -19.09
CA LEU A 75 13.48 6.91 -18.90
C LEU A 75 14.28 6.76 -20.20
N SER A 76 15.24 7.65 -20.44
CA SER A 76 16.20 7.51 -21.54
C SER A 76 17.11 6.30 -21.32
N MET A 77 17.73 5.79 -22.40
CA MET A 77 18.67 4.66 -22.29
C MET A 77 19.80 4.92 -21.29
N ARG A 78 20.26 6.18 -21.19
CA ARG A 78 21.30 6.58 -20.24
C ARG A 78 20.81 6.52 -18.80
N GLU A 79 19.58 6.98 -18.54
CA GLU A 79 18.97 6.93 -17.22
C GLU A 79 18.67 5.50 -16.82
N GLN A 80 18.14 4.67 -17.73
CA GLN A 80 17.93 3.25 -17.47
C GLN A 80 19.24 2.55 -17.08
N ALA A 81 20.33 2.81 -17.81
CA ALA A 81 21.64 2.26 -17.47
C ALA A 81 22.13 2.74 -16.09
N ALA A 82 21.90 4.01 -15.74
CA ALA A 82 22.25 4.55 -14.42
C ALA A 82 21.44 3.87 -13.30
N VAL A 83 20.12 3.72 -13.48
CA VAL A 83 19.25 3.04 -12.50
C VAL A 83 19.66 1.58 -12.34
N LEU A 84 19.87 0.85 -13.44
CA LEU A 84 20.24 -0.57 -13.40
C LEU A 84 21.63 -0.81 -12.79
N SER A 85 22.59 0.10 -13.04
CA SER A 85 23.95 -0.02 -12.49
C SER A 85 24.06 0.40 -11.02
N SER A 86 23.22 1.35 -10.57
CA SER A 86 23.27 1.87 -9.20
C SER A 86 22.24 1.23 -8.26
N GLY A 87 21.16 0.67 -8.79
CA GLY A 87 19.99 0.26 -8.02
C GLY A 87 19.21 1.45 -7.43
N VAL A 88 19.49 2.69 -7.86
CA VAL A 88 18.87 3.90 -7.34
C VAL A 88 17.86 4.44 -8.35
N TYR A 89 16.60 4.54 -7.94
CA TYR A 89 15.54 5.19 -8.71
C TYR A 89 15.55 6.72 -8.47
N PRO A 90 15.47 7.56 -9.52
CA PRO A 90 15.48 9.01 -9.41
C PRO A 90 14.29 9.58 -8.62
#